data_AF-A0A9P7AMH9-F1
#
_entry.id   AF-A0A9P7AMH9-F1
#
_cell.length_a   1.000
_cell.length_b   1.000
_cell.length_c   1.000
_cell.angle_alpha   90.00
_cell.angle_beta   90.00
_cell.angle_gamma   90.00
#
_symmetry.space_group_name_H-M   'P 1'
#
loop_
_entity.id
_entity.type
_entity.pdbx_description
1 polymer ?
#
loop_
_entity_poly.entity_id
_entity_poly.type
_entity_poly.pdbx_seq_one_letter_code
_entity_poly.pdbx_strand_id
1 'polypeptide(L)' 'HTHVRLVMEPCAHPLTEFRMLREFVKALRDIVIIQCTAVSECNVLHRNCSLYNAMIVDELDDSRGLLIDWEFTVFISENG' A
#
# COMPACT_ATOMS: atom_id res chain seq x y z
N HIS A 1 13.75 -20.25 11.14
CA HIS A 1 13.46 -19.11 10.27
C HIS A 1 14.61 -18.94 9.29
N THR A 2 14.35 -19.06 8.00
CA THR A 2 15.35 -18.85 6.94
C THR A 2 15.16 -17.45 6.39
N HIS A 3 16.18 -16.60 6.48
CA HIS A 3 16.12 -15.27 5.88
C HIS A 3 16.30 -15.38 4.36
N VAL A 4 15.33 -14.89 3.61
CA VAL A 4 15.38 -14.78 2.15
C VAL A 4 15.58 -13.31 1.78
N ARG A 5 16.37 -13.02 0.75
CA ARG A 5 16.54 -11.68 0.20
C ARG A 5 15.86 -11.61 -1.17
N LEU A 6 14.96 -10.65 -1.34
CA LEU A 6 14.35 -10.32 -2.62
C LEU A 6 15.08 -9.10 -3.20
N VAL A 7 15.47 -9.17 -4.48
CA VAL A 7 16.08 -8.05 -5.20
C VAL A 7 15.02 -7.50 -6.15
N MET A 8 14.72 -6.20 -6.02
CA MET A 8 13.71 -5.49 -6.81
C MET A 8 14.27 -4.17 -7.30
N GLU A 9 13.78 -3.69 -8.43
CA GLU A 9 14.03 -2.32 -8.89
C GLU A 9 13.19 -1.33 -8.05
N PRO A 10 13.76 -0.23 -7.55
CA PRO A 10 12.99 0.80 -6.87
C PRO A 10 11.94 1.42 -7.81
N CYS A 11 10.66 1.36 -7.42
CA CYS A 11 9.55 1.90 -8.21
C CYS A 11 8.68 2.95 -7.48
N ALA A 12 9.00 3.25 -6.23
CA ALA A 12 8.24 4.15 -5.37
C ALA A 12 9.13 4.74 -4.27
N HIS A 13 8.69 5.84 -3.66
CA HIS A 13 9.31 6.42 -2.46
C HIS A 13 8.36 6.37 -1.25
N PRO A 14 8.87 6.39 0.00
CA PRO A 14 8.02 6.37 1.18
C PRO A 14 7.02 7.53 1.22
N LEU A 15 5.83 7.28 1.77
CA LEU A 15 4.82 8.34 1.94
C LEU A 15 5.31 9.50 2.81
N THR A 16 6.26 9.26 3.72
CA THR A 16 6.91 10.28 4.56
C THR A 16 7.79 11.26 3.77
N GLU A 17 8.14 10.93 2.53
CA GLU A 17 8.99 11.74 1.65
C GLU A 17 8.17 12.53 0.60
N PHE A 18 6.87 12.72 0.83
CA PHE A 18 6.04 13.53 -0.03
C PHE A 18 6.60 14.95 -0.20
N ARG A 19 6.56 15.45 -1.42
CA ARG A 19 7.02 16.79 -1.84
C ARG A 19 5.86 17.78 -1.85
N MET A 20 4.64 17.32 -2.08
CA MET A 20 3.41 18.12 -2.14
C MET A 20 2.26 17.49 -1.34
N LEU A 21 1.40 18.32 -0.74
CA LEU A 21 0.22 17.82 -0.02
C LEU A 21 -0.74 17.05 -0.93
N ARG A 22 -0.82 17.43 -2.22
CA ARG A 22 -1.68 16.78 -3.21
C ARG A 22 -1.35 15.30 -3.40
N GLU A 23 -0.08 14.95 -3.56
CA GLU A 23 0.33 13.54 -3.72
C GLU A 23 0.16 12.76 -2.42
N PHE A 24 0.39 13.38 -1.26
CA PHE A 24 0.16 12.75 0.04
C PHE A 24 -1.31 12.35 0.22
N VAL A 25 -2.24 13.28 -0.03
CA VAL A 25 -3.68 13.03 0.08
C VAL A 25 -4.15 12.01 -0.96
N LYS A 26 -3.61 12.06 -2.18
CA LYS A 26 -3.90 11.06 -3.22
C LYS A 26 -3.44 9.67 -2.81
N ALA A 27 -2.21 9.55 -2.31
CA ALA A 27 -1.69 8.28 -1.85
C ALA A 27 -2.55 7.71 -0.72
N LEU A 28 -2.92 8.50 0.29
CA LEU A 28 -3.82 8.05 1.37
C LEU A 28 -5.17 7.56 0.84
N ARG A 29 -5.78 8.29 -0.10
CA ARG A 29 -7.02 7.86 -0.77
C ARG A 29 -6.81 6.50 -1.46
N ASP A 30 -5.72 6.34 -2.19
CA ASP A 30 -5.42 5.12 -2.93
C ASP A 30 -5.16 3.94 -1.97
N ILE A 31 -4.51 4.14 -0.82
CA ILE A 31 -4.35 3.11 0.22
C ILE A 31 -5.71 2.61 0.74
N VAL A 32 -6.65 3.54 0.99
CA VAL A 32 -8.01 3.17 1.41
C VAL A 32 -8.71 2.36 0.31
N ILE A 33 -8.60 2.80 -0.95
CA ILE A 33 -9.17 2.06 -2.09
C ILE A 33 -8.57 0.66 -2.19
N ILE A 34 -7.23 0.53 -2.13
CA ILE A 34 -6.51 -0.75 -2.17
C ILE A 34 -7.03 -1.71 -1.08
N GLN A 35 -7.18 -1.23 0.16
CA GLN A 35 -7.69 -2.07 1.24
C GLN A 35 -9.17 -2.43 1.06
N CYS A 36 -10.00 -1.50 0.60
CA CYS A 36 -11.41 -1.79 0.27
C CYS A 36 -11.51 -2.86 -0.81
N THR A 37 -10.73 -2.72 -1.90
CA THR A 37 -10.64 -3.70 -2.99
C THR A 37 -10.15 -5.05 -2.49
N ALA A 38 -9.09 -5.09 -1.67
CA ALA A 38 -8.58 -6.34 -1.11
C ALA A 38 -9.62 -7.08 -0.27
N VAL A 39 -10.48 -6.34 0.46
CA VAL A 39 -11.61 -6.94 1.18
C VAL A 39 -12.68 -7.41 0.19
N SER A 40 -13.18 -6.55 -0.69
CA SER A 40 -14.34 -6.85 -1.53
C SER A 40 -14.08 -7.93 -2.58
N GLU A 41 -12.86 -8.02 -3.08
CA GLU A 41 -12.50 -8.92 -4.18
C GLU A 41 -11.75 -10.17 -3.73
N CYS A 42 -11.00 -10.07 -2.62
CA CYS A 42 -10.11 -11.15 -2.17
C CYS A 42 -10.41 -11.64 -0.75
N ASN A 43 -11.32 -10.99 -0.01
CA ASN A 43 -11.53 -11.24 1.42
C ASN A 43 -10.25 -11.13 2.26
N VAL A 44 -9.38 -10.17 1.94
CA VAL A 44 -8.07 -9.96 2.58
C VAL A 44 -8.03 -8.64 3.35
N LEU A 45 -7.60 -8.71 4.61
CA LEU A 45 -7.29 -7.55 5.45
C LEU A 45 -5.77 -7.39 5.65
N HIS A 46 -5.21 -6.23 5.30
CA HIS A 46 -3.79 -5.91 5.41
C HIS A 46 -3.32 -5.79 6.86
N ARG A 47 -4.17 -5.19 7.72
CA ARG A 47 -3.94 -4.91 9.15
C ARG A 47 -2.87 -3.85 9.47
N ASN A 48 -1.99 -3.48 8.54
CA ASN A 48 -1.01 -2.40 8.74
C ASN A 48 -0.98 -1.40 7.57
N CYS A 49 -1.97 -0.51 7.49
CA CYS A 49 -2.03 0.58 6.51
C CYS A 49 -1.38 1.87 7.05
N SER A 50 -0.22 1.75 7.70
CA SER A 50 0.49 2.90 8.28
C SER A 50 1.35 3.63 7.25
N LEU A 51 1.89 4.80 7.65
CA LEU A 51 2.78 5.62 6.81
C LEU A 51 4.05 4.87 6.35
N TYR A 52 4.48 3.83 7.07
CA TYR A 52 5.70 3.08 6.77
C TYR A 52 5.49 1.97 5.73
N ASN A 53 4.23 1.60 5.47
CA ASN A 53 3.86 0.62 4.45
C ASN A 53 3.17 1.28 3.24
N ALA A 54 2.90 2.58 3.32
CA ALA A 54 2.38 3.37 2.23
C ALA A 54 3.53 4.03 1.46
N MET A 55 3.45 3.94 0.14
CA MET A 55 4.45 4.45 -0.80
C MET A 55 3.76 5.35 -1.83
N ILE A 56 4.54 6.24 -2.45
CA ILE A 56 4.14 7.07 -3.58
C ILE A 56 4.89 6.59 -4.82
N VAL A 57 4.15 6.27 -5.87
CA VAL A 57 4.69 5.99 -7.20
C VAL A 57 4.59 7.27 -8.02
N ASP A 58 5.75 7.78 -8.44
CA ASP A 58 5.85 8.91 -9.37
C ASP A 58 5.39 8.47 -10.78
N GLU A 59 4.47 9.20 -11.38
CA GLU A 59 4.08 9.09 -12.80
C GLU A 59 4.49 10.34 -13.57
N LEU A 60 4.40 10.32 -14.90
CA LEU A 60 4.87 11.42 -15.75
C LEU A 60 4.33 12.80 -15.34
N ASP A 61 3.03 12.86 -14.99
CA ASP A 61 2.32 14.09 -14.61
C ASP A 61 1.47 13.91 -13.33
N ASP A 62 1.62 12.79 -12.63
CA ASP A 62 0.83 12.50 -11.44
C ASP A 62 1.56 11.59 -10.43
N SER A 63 0.82 11.13 -9.44
CA SER A 63 1.29 10.23 -8.37
C SER A 63 0.16 9.26 -8.02
N ARG A 64 0.53 8.03 -7.65
CA ARG A 64 -0.40 7.03 -7.11
C ARG A 64 0.11 6.47 -5.78
N GLY A 65 -0.82 6.06 -4.93
CA GLY A 65 -0.50 5.31 -3.71
C GLY A 65 -0.21 3.84 -3.99
N LEU A 66 0.75 3.27 -3.26
CA LEU A 66 1.09 1.85 -3.27
C LEU A 66 1.18 1.35 -1.83
N LEU A 67 0.57 0.19 -1.54
CA LEU A 67 0.64 -0.48 -0.23
C LEU A 67 1.56 -1.71 -0.31
N ILE A 68 2.58 -1.78 0.54
CA ILE A 68 3.53 -2.90 0.65
C ILE A 68 3.33 -3.67 1.96
N ASP A 69 4.09 -4.75 2.16
CA ASP A 69 4.12 -5.54 3.41
C ASP A 69 2.84 -6.36 3.69
N TRP A 70 2.44 -7.16 2.68
CA TRP A 70 1.25 -8.03 2.70
C TRP A 70 1.48 -9.38 3.42
N GLU A 71 2.68 -9.68 3.90
CA GLU A 71 3.04 -11.00 4.45
C GLU A 71 2.28 -11.34 5.74
N PHE A 72 1.80 -10.33 6.47
CA PHE A 72 0.98 -10.47 7.67
C PHE A 72 -0.50 -10.20 7.41
N THR A 73 -0.99 -10.32 6.18
CA THR A 73 -2.43 -10.22 5.91
C THR A 73 -3.21 -11.39 6.49
N VAL A 74 -4.53 -11.23 6.63
CA VAL A 74 -5.44 -12.32 7.01
C VAL A 74 -6.59 -12.41 6.04
N PHE A 75 -7.04 -13.63 5.79
CA PHE A 75 -8.35 -13.85 5.20
C PHE A 75 -9.42 -13.59 6.25
N ILE A 76 -10.41 -12.78 5.89
CA ILE A 76 -11.60 -12.58 6.69
C ILE A 76 -12.71 -13.44 6.11
N SER A 77 -13.45 -14.15 6.97
CA SER A 77 -14.69 -14.76 6.54
C SER A 77 -15.76 -13.68 6.42
N GLU A 78 -16.64 -13.81 5.44
CA GLU A 78 -17.90 -13.05 5.44
C GLU A 78 -18.67 -13.46 6.71
N ASN A 79 -18.62 -12.62 7.75
CA ASN A 79 -19.55 -12.69 8.87
C ASN A 79 -20.54 -11.54 8.69
N GLY A 80 -21.63 -11.81 7.96
CA GLY A 80 -22.76 -10.91 7.75
C GLY A 80 -23.43 -11.12 6.41
#